data_AF-A0A8H2LHN7-F1
#
_entry.id   AF-A0A8H2LHN7-F1
#
_cell.length_a   1.000
_cell.length_b   1.000
_cell.length_c   1.000
_cell.angle_alpha   90.00
_cell.angle_beta   90.00
_cell.angle_gamma   90.00
#
_symmetry.space_group_name_H-M   'P 1'
#
loop_
_entity.id
_entity.type
_entity.pdbx_description
1 polymer ?
#
loop_
_entity_poly.entity_id
_entity_poly.type
_entity_poly.pdbx_seq_one_letter_code
_entity_poly.pdbx_strand_id
1 'polypeptide(L)'
;MKTTINLKVVFASVLFMTVFQISFCQNYNKENTESETTVTKLNGENVSPEIFSSFFTTTVNPKLSIVQGNSVFVTQIGAYNTIAADVTSNASEIRIAQNGDLNKVQLDYEVNKVVADLKQIGNNNNIKDYVLDRNAEISLDLIQNGDNLKFERFGSNEITKNIKFTQTDASPTIIIRSFE
;
A
#
# COMPACT_ATOMS: atom_id res chain seq x y z
N MET A 1 11.34 27.25 60.21
CA MET A 1 12.11 26.03 59.94
C MET A 1 12.57 26.09 58.48
N LYS A 2 13.86 26.32 58.20
CA LYS A 2 14.39 26.42 56.82
C LYS A 2 15.07 25.09 56.48
N THR A 3 14.47 24.32 55.58
CA THR A 3 15.02 23.05 55.13
C THR A 3 16.07 23.32 54.05
N THR A 4 17.33 23.08 54.34
CA THR A 4 18.43 23.15 53.36
C THR A 4 18.51 21.83 52.61
N ILE A 5 18.08 21.83 51.35
CA ILE A 5 18.17 20.65 50.47
C ILE A 5 19.61 20.57 49.94
N ASN A 6 20.24 19.41 50.13
CA ASN A 6 21.64 19.19 49.81
C ASN A 6 21.79 18.89 48.30
N LEU A 7 22.65 19.63 47.59
CA LEU A 7 22.79 19.56 46.13
C LEU A 7 23.13 18.15 45.63
N LYS A 8 23.88 17.38 46.42
CA LYS A 8 24.22 15.97 46.10
C LYS A 8 23.00 15.05 46.11
N VAL A 9 22.01 15.34 46.96
CA VAL A 9 20.75 14.57 47.04
C VAL A 9 19.86 14.88 45.84
N VAL A 10 19.84 16.14 45.39
CA VAL A 10 19.15 16.54 44.14
C VAL A 10 19.81 15.88 42.93
N PHE A 11 21.15 15.88 42.87
CA PHE A 11 21.87 15.25 41.77
C PHE A 11 21.66 13.73 41.72
N ALA A 12 21.64 13.07 42.89
CA ALA A 12 21.34 11.65 42.99
C ALA A 12 19.88 11.32 42.58
N SER A 13 18.90 12.18 42.90
CA SER A 13 17.51 11.95 42.51
C SER A 13 17.30 12.16 41.01
N VAL A 14 17.97 13.15 40.41
CA VAL A 14 17.94 13.38 38.95
C VAL A 14 18.59 12.21 38.22
N LEU A 15 19.73 11.71 38.70
CA LEU A 15 20.38 10.53 38.12
C LEU A 15 19.44 9.32 38.19
N PHE A 16 18.79 9.08 39.33
CA PHE A 16 17.86 7.96 39.51
C PHE A 16 16.63 8.01 38.58
N MET A 17 16.11 9.21 38.26
CA MET A 17 15.01 9.36 37.30
C MET A 17 15.40 9.05 35.84
N THR A 18 16.66 9.25 35.47
CA THR A 18 17.12 8.98 34.08
C THR A 18 17.37 7.51 33.77
N VAL A 19 17.62 6.66 34.77
CA VAL A 19 17.87 5.22 34.56
C VAL A 19 16.59 4.39 34.47
N PHE A 20 15.44 4.94 34.88
CA PHE A 20 14.16 4.21 34.89
C PHE A 20 13.42 4.18 33.53
N GLN A 21 13.96 4.79 32.48
CA GLN A 21 13.29 4.92 31.17
C GLN A 21 13.63 3.81 30.15
N ILE A 22 14.37 2.75 30.53
CA ILE A 22 14.90 1.77 29.55
C ILE A 22 14.13 0.42 29.50
N SER A 23 13.00 0.27 30.19
CA SER A 23 12.36 -1.05 30.34
C SER A 23 10.89 -1.08 29.94
N PHE A 24 10.57 -0.69 28.69
CA PHE A 24 9.41 -1.22 27.96
C PHE A 24 9.72 -1.33 26.47
N CYS A 25 10.80 -2.02 26.11
CA CYS A 25 10.86 -2.63 24.77
C CYS A 25 10.12 -3.96 24.87
N GLN A 26 8.85 -3.99 24.46
CA GLN A 26 8.12 -5.25 24.32
C GLN A 26 8.71 -5.97 23.10
N ASN A 27 9.51 -7.00 23.33
CA ASN A 27 9.86 -7.94 22.29
C ASN A 27 8.60 -8.80 22.04
N TYR A 28 8.07 -8.76 20.82
CA TYR A 28 7.00 -9.69 20.40
C TYR A 28 7.52 -11.10 20.63
N ASN A 29 6.84 -11.87 21.48
CA ASN A 29 7.06 -13.32 21.50
C ASN A 29 6.64 -13.83 20.13
N LYS A 30 7.58 -14.43 19.40
CA LYS A 30 7.24 -15.28 18.25
C LYS A 30 6.36 -16.41 18.79
N GLU A 31 5.06 -16.29 18.56
CA GLU A 31 4.17 -17.44 18.62
C GLU A 31 4.74 -18.47 17.63
N ASN A 32 4.96 -19.70 18.11
CA ASN A 32 5.39 -20.80 17.28
C ASN A 32 4.38 -20.95 16.15
N THR A 33 4.82 -20.69 14.92
CA THR A 33 4.05 -20.92 13.71
C THR A 33 3.92 -22.43 13.50
N GLU A 34 2.98 -23.05 14.22
CA GLU A 34 2.21 -24.11 13.60
C GLU A 34 1.46 -23.44 12.44
N SER A 35 1.58 -24.00 11.24
CA SER A 35 0.87 -23.54 10.05
C SER A 35 -0.63 -23.76 10.24
N GLU A 36 -1.26 -22.93 11.06
CA GLU A 36 -2.69 -22.73 11.02
C GLU A 36 -2.99 -22.22 9.62
N THR A 37 -3.82 -22.96 8.91
CA THR A 37 -4.34 -22.52 7.63
C THR A 37 -5.15 -21.27 7.95
N THR A 38 -4.57 -20.07 7.77
CA THR A 38 -5.19 -18.81 8.18
C THR A 38 -6.44 -18.62 7.34
N VAL A 39 -7.58 -19.04 7.90
CA VAL A 39 -8.85 -18.88 7.22
C VAL A 39 -9.18 -17.39 7.26
N THR A 40 -9.22 -16.77 6.09
CA THR A 40 -9.60 -15.36 5.99
C THR A 40 -11.06 -15.23 6.42
N LYS A 41 -11.37 -14.35 7.38
CA LYS A 41 -12.75 -14.13 7.86
C LYS A 41 -13.25 -12.76 7.42
N LEU A 42 -14.40 -12.70 6.75
CA LEU A 42 -15.17 -11.46 6.53
C LEU A 42 -16.45 -11.57 7.36
N ASN A 43 -16.70 -10.58 8.23
CA ASN A 43 -17.86 -10.55 9.12
C ASN A 43 -18.06 -11.83 9.97
N GLY A 44 -16.97 -12.54 10.29
CA GLY A 44 -17.01 -13.78 11.06
C GLY A 44 -17.23 -15.05 10.23
N GLU A 45 -17.44 -14.94 8.92
CA GLU A 45 -17.55 -16.07 8.00
C GLU A 45 -16.21 -16.35 7.32
N ASN A 46 -15.91 -17.64 7.17
CA ASN A 46 -14.73 -18.11 6.45
C ASN A 46 -14.90 -17.82 4.96
N VAL A 47 -13.95 -17.07 4.40
CA VAL A 47 -13.94 -16.61 3.02
C VAL A 47 -12.78 -17.27 2.34
N SER A 48 -13.07 -17.91 1.22
CA SER A 48 -12.05 -18.58 0.46
C SER A 48 -11.35 -17.59 -0.48
N PRO A 49 -10.06 -17.80 -0.82
CA PRO A 49 -9.33 -16.98 -1.79
C PRO A 49 -10.05 -16.83 -3.14
N GLU A 50 -10.90 -17.79 -3.50
CA GLU A 50 -11.73 -17.76 -4.72
C GLU A 50 -12.68 -16.56 -4.75
N ILE A 51 -13.16 -16.09 -3.59
CA ILE A 51 -14.00 -14.88 -3.52
C ILE A 51 -13.20 -13.65 -3.96
N PHE A 52 -11.92 -13.54 -3.63
CA PHE A 52 -11.09 -12.45 -4.15
C PHE A 52 -10.97 -12.52 -5.68
N SER A 53 -10.72 -13.71 -6.21
CA SER A 53 -10.65 -13.92 -7.67
C SER A 53 -11.99 -13.68 -8.39
N SER A 54 -13.12 -13.67 -7.67
CA SER A 54 -14.42 -13.31 -8.25
C SER A 54 -14.57 -11.80 -8.50
N PHE A 55 -13.83 -10.96 -7.76
CA PHE A 55 -13.83 -9.50 -7.92
C PHE A 55 -12.69 -9.01 -8.82
N PHE A 56 -11.57 -9.75 -8.85
CA PHE A 56 -10.34 -9.32 -9.49
C PHE A 56 -9.80 -10.41 -10.41
N THR A 57 -9.36 -10.03 -11.61
CA THR A 57 -8.50 -10.91 -12.40
C THR A 57 -7.09 -10.89 -11.82
N THR A 58 -6.60 -12.04 -11.37
CA THR A 58 -5.28 -12.16 -10.71
C THR A 58 -4.20 -12.83 -11.55
N THR A 59 -4.49 -13.05 -12.83
CA THR A 59 -3.53 -13.63 -13.77
C THR A 59 -2.33 -12.72 -13.97
N VAL A 60 -1.13 -13.30 -14.09
CA VAL A 60 0.10 -12.56 -14.33
C VAL A 60 -0.02 -11.71 -15.60
N ASN A 61 0.33 -10.43 -15.51
CA ASN A 61 0.35 -9.55 -16.67
C ASN A 61 1.53 -9.95 -17.58
N PRO A 62 1.28 -10.35 -18.84
CA PRO A 62 2.34 -10.81 -19.73
C PRO A 62 3.38 -9.73 -20.05
N LYS A 63 3.09 -8.44 -19.83
CA LYS A 63 4.08 -7.37 -19.98
C LYS A 63 5.26 -7.50 -19.00
N LEU A 64 5.07 -8.16 -17.84
CA LEU A 64 6.13 -8.35 -16.84
C LEU A 64 7.31 -9.20 -17.34
N SER A 65 7.07 -10.11 -18.30
CA SER A 65 8.14 -10.95 -18.86
C SER A 65 8.95 -10.25 -19.95
N ILE A 66 8.43 -9.16 -20.53
CA ILE A 66 9.06 -8.44 -21.65
C ILE A 66 9.48 -7.01 -21.30
N VAL A 67 9.02 -6.45 -20.17
CA VAL A 67 9.36 -5.09 -19.76
C VAL A 67 10.87 -4.95 -19.53
N GLN A 68 11.43 -3.87 -20.07
CA GLN A 68 12.85 -3.56 -19.99
C GLN A 68 13.02 -2.06 -19.73
N GLY A 69 13.99 -1.71 -18.88
CA GLY A 69 14.18 -0.33 -18.44
C GLY A 69 13.01 0.19 -17.62
N ASN A 70 13.03 1.49 -17.31
CA ASN A 70 12.01 2.14 -16.49
C ASN A 70 11.34 3.27 -17.27
N SER A 71 10.01 3.29 -17.29
CA SER A 71 9.23 4.29 -18.03
C SER A 71 7.93 4.64 -17.32
N VAL A 72 7.59 5.94 -17.35
CA VAL A 72 6.33 6.48 -16.84
C VAL A 72 5.71 7.37 -17.91
N PHE A 73 4.49 7.04 -18.33
CA PHE A 73 3.72 7.80 -19.31
C PHE A 73 2.52 8.43 -18.62
N VAL A 74 2.39 9.75 -18.77
CA VAL A 74 1.34 10.52 -18.12
C VAL A 74 0.52 11.25 -19.17
N THR A 75 -0.81 11.15 -19.07
CA THR A 75 -1.76 11.98 -19.80
C THR A 75 -2.78 12.54 -18.81
N GLN A 76 -2.91 13.87 -18.78
CA GLN A 76 -3.86 14.56 -17.92
C GLN A 76 -4.71 15.49 -18.78
N ILE A 77 -6.03 15.28 -18.75
CA ILE A 77 -7.02 16.09 -19.45
C ILE A 77 -8.02 16.56 -18.38
N GLY A 78 -8.18 17.87 -18.23
CA GLY A 78 -8.97 18.50 -17.17
C GLY A 78 -8.11 19.34 -16.22
N ALA A 79 -8.71 19.81 -15.14
CA ALA A 79 -8.12 20.72 -14.18
C ALA A 79 -7.78 20.02 -12.85
N TYR A 80 -6.70 20.46 -12.21
CA TYR A 80 -6.31 20.03 -10.85
C TYR A 80 -6.11 18.51 -10.67
N ASN A 81 -5.81 17.79 -11.74
CA ASN A 81 -5.35 16.42 -11.67
C ASN A 81 -3.93 16.38 -11.06
N THR A 82 -3.68 15.41 -10.18
CA THR A 82 -2.40 15.27 -9.48
C THR A 82 -1.86 13.85 -9.59
N ILE A 83 -0.56 13.74 -9.80
CA ILE A 83 0.17 12.47 -9.85
C ILE A 83 1.44 12.63 -9.02
N ALA A 84 1.67 11.67 -8.12
CA ALA A 84 2.96 11.43 -7.48
C ALA A 84 3.32 9.97 -7.75
N ALA A 85 4.46 9.71 -8.38
CA ALA A 85 4.89 8.36 -8.74
C ALA A 85 6.38 8.20 -8.41
N ASP A 86 6.64 7.62 -7.24
CA ASP A 86 7.98 7.30 -6.75
C ASP A 86 8.26 5.83 -7.03
N VAL A 87 9.20 5.54 -7.93
CA VAL A 87 9.39 4.19 -8.47
C VAL A 87 10.86 3.84 -8.50
N THR A 88 11.23 2.85 -7.68
CA THR A 88 12.55 2.23 -7.63
C THR A 88 12.41 0.77 -8.08
N SER A 89 12.86 0.47 -9.30
CA SER A 89 12.77 -0.88 -9.87
C SER A 89 13.85 -1.22 -10.88
N ASN A 90 14.07 -2.52 -11.12
CA ASN A 90 14.94 -2.99 -12.20
C ASN A 90 14.27 -2.79 -13.57
N ALA A 91 12.95 -3.00 -13.67
CA ALA A 91 12.18 -2.68 -14.87
C ALA A 91 10.75 -2.21 -14.54
N SER A 92 10.28 -1.17 -15.22
CA SER A 92 8.93 -0.65 -15.04
C SER A 92 8.33 -0.07 -16.31
N GLU A 93 7.02 -0.28 -16.44
CA GLU A 93 6.20 0.38 -17.45
C GLU A 93 4.90 0.83 -16.79
N ILE A 94 4.79 2.13 -16.51
CA ILE A 94 3.65 2.73 -15.82
C ILE A 94 2.96 3.69 -16.77
N ARG A 95 1.66 3.50 -16.97
CA ARG A 95 0.80 4.41 -17.75
C ARG A 95 -0.29 4.95 -16.84
N ILE A 96 -0.42 6.26 -16.81
CA ILE A 96 -1.43 6.97 -16.03
C ILE A 96 -2.17 7.91 -16.96
N ALA A 97 -3.48 7.69 -17.12
CA ALA A 97 -4.36 8.51 -17.93
C ALA A 97 -5.51 9.05 -17.06
N GLN A 98 -5.55 10.37 -16.86
CA GLN A 98 -6.59 11.06 -16.12
C GLN A 98 -7.41 11.92 -17.09
N ASN A 99 -8.73 11.70 -17.12
CA ASN A 99 -9.69 12.45 -17.94
C ASN A 99 -10.87 12.91 -17.08
N GLY A 100 -10.85 14.19 -16.72
CA GLY A 100 -11.76 14.85 -15.79
C GLY A 100 -10.98 15.72 -14.80
N ASP A 101 -11.64 16.21 -13.77
CA ASP A 101 -11.06 17.16 -12.82
C ASP A 101 -10.76 16.50 -11.46
N LEU A 102 -9.77 17.04 -10.74
CA LEU A 102 -9.47 16.67 -9.34
C LEU A 102 -9.10 15.19 -9.14
N ASN A 103 -8.68 14.48 -10.19
CA ASN A 103 -8.25 13.10 -10.05
C ASN A 103 -6.85 13.03 -9.42
N LYS A 104 -6.62 11.99 -8.61
CA LYS A 104 -5.35 11.79 -7.91
C LYS A 104 -4.84 10.37 -8.10
N VAL A 105 -3.54 10.27 -8.42
CA VAL A 105 -2.78 9.02 -8.37
C VAL A 105 -1.55 9.20 -7.50
N GLN A 106 -1.34 8.27 -6.56
CA GLN A 106 -0.14 8.19 -5.75
C GLN A 106 0.43 6.78 -5.81
N LEU A 107 1.61 6.63 -6.40
CA LEU A 107 2.35 5.38 -6.52
C LEU A 107 3.65 5.48 -5.74
N ASP A 108 3.94 4.46 -4.95
CA ASP A 108 5.21 4.32 -4.24
C ASP A 108 5.63 2.85 -4.33
N TYR A 109 6.62 2.62 -5.19
CA TYR A 109 7.10 1.29 -5.54
C TYR A 109 8.58 1.15 -5.26
N GLU A 110 8.94 0.13 -4.49
CA GLU A 110 10.30 -0.37 -4.37
C GLU A 110 10.28 -1.87 -4.64
N VAL A 111 10.40 -2.25 -5.92
CA VAL A 111 10.12 -3.61 -6.41
C VAL A 111 11.08 -4.09 -7.50
N ASN A 112 11.10 -5.38 -7.81
CA ASN A 112 11.93 -5.89 -8.90
C ASN A 112 11.38 -5.41 -10.26
N LYS A 113 10.09 -5.69 -10.51
CA LYS A 113 9.39 -5.23 -11.72
C LYS A 113 7.98 -4.75 -11.43
N VAL A 114 7.55 -3.73 -12.16
CA VAL A 114 6.17 -3.25 -12.09
C VAL A 114 5.60 -2.87 -13.45
N VAL A 115 4.38 -3.34 -13.72
CA VAL A 115 3.57 -2.86 -14.85
C VAL A 115 2.26 -2.31 -14.32
N ALA A 116 2.01 -1.02 -14.53
CA ALA A 116 0.77 -0.39 -14.12
C ALA A 116 0.08 0.31 -15.31
N ASP A 117 -1.21 0.07 -15.48
CA ASP A 117 -2.06 0.77 -16.44
C ASP A 117 -3.27 1.33 -15.69
N LEU A 118 -3.24 2.63 -15.43
CA LEU A 118 -4.16 3.32 -14.52
C LEU A 118 -4.94 4.36 -15.31
N LYS A 119 -6.26 4.18 -15.41
CA LYS A 119 -7.13 5.09 -16.13
C LYS A 119 -8.23 5.62 -15.21
N GLN A 120 -8.33 6.94 -15.08
CA GLN A 120 -9.39 7.62 -14.35
C GLN A 120 -10.23 8.42 -15.35
N ILE A 121 -11.53 8.11 -15.44
CA ILE A 121 -12.52 8.78 -16.29
C ILE A 121 -13.62 9.29 -15.36
N GLY A 122 -13.78 10.61 -15.29
CA GLY A 122 -14.66 11.29 -14.33
C GLY A 122 -13.84 12.14 -13.35
N ASN A 123 -14.47 12.57 -12.26
CA ASN A 123 -13.95 13.58 -11.36
C ASN A 123 -13.68 13.02 -9.96
N ASN A 124 -12.69 13.61 -9.28
CA ASN A 124 -12.38 13.33 -7.87
C ASN A 124 -12.10 11.83 -7.60
N ASN A 125 -11.57 11.11 -8.58
CA ASN A 125 -11.15 9.73 -8.39
C ASN A 125 -9.77 9.65 -7.74
N ASN A 126 -9.52 8.61 -6.94
CA ASN A 126 -8.29 8.44 -6.19
C ASN A 126 -7.75 7.02 -6.29
N ILE A 127 -6.48 6.91 -6.71
CA ILE A 127 -5.70 5.68 -6.71
C ILE A 127 -4.50 5.90 -5.79
N LYS A 128 -4.34 5.03 -4.80
CA LYS A 128 -3.11 4.92 -4.02
C LYS A 128 -2.59 3.50 -4.10
N ASP A 129 -1.33 3.34 -4.46
CA ASP A 129 -0.70 2.03 -4.53
C ASP A 129 0.72 2.09 -3.96
N TYR A 130 0.93 1.33 -2.90
CA TYR A 130 2.16 1.34 -2.12
C TYR A 130 2.66 -0.09 -1.97
N VAL A 131 3.80 -0.42 -2.58
CA VAL A 131 4.40 -1.76 -2.51
C VAL A 131 5.90 -1.65 -2.35
N LEU A 132 6.41 -2.06 -1.18
CA LEU A 132 7.83 -2.10 -0.87
C LEU A 132 8.31 -3.54 -0.67
N ASP A 133 8.62 -4.21 -1.78
CA ASP A 133 9.27 -5.51 -1.80
C ASP A 133 10.16 -5.62 -3.04
N ARG A 134 11.47 -5.46 -2.82
CA ARG A 134 12.50 -5.46 -3.87
C ARG A 134 12.53 -6.72 -4.73
N ASN A 135 11.94 -7.82 -4.28
CA ASN A 135 11.90 -9.08 -5.02
C ASN A 135 10.58 -9.25 -5.81
N ALA A 136 9.56 -8.45 -5.51
CA ALA A 136 8.25 -8.61 -6.12
C ALA A 136 8.23 -8.21 -7.60
N GLU A 137 7.49 -8.99 -8.38
CA GLU A 137 7.03 -8.62 -9.71
C GLU A 137 5.51 -8.40 -9.65
N ILE A 138 5.09 -7.14 -9.79
CA ILE A 138 3.70 -6.73 -9.55
C ILE A 138 3.06 -6.12 -10.79
N SER A 139 1.74 -6.24 -10.89
CA SER A 139 0.97 -5.47 -11.87
C SER A 139 -0.36 -4.96 -11.33
N LEU A 140 -0.78 -3.82 -11.87
CA LEU A 140 -2.10 -3.22 -11.61
C LEU A 140 -2.67 -2.66 -12.90
N ASP A 141 -3.78 -3.23 -13.36
CA ASP A 141 -4.57 -2.71 -14.49
C ASP A 141 -5.94 -2.27 -13.94
N LEU A 142 -6.10 -0.96 -13.76
CA LEU A 142 -7.23 -0.35 -13.07
C LEU A 142 -7.86 0.74 -13.92
N ILE A 143 -9.16 0.57 -14.19
CA ILE A 143 -9.99 1.62 -14.78
C ILE A 143 -10.99 2.09 -13.71
N GLN A 144 -10.95 3.36 -13.33
CA GLN A 144 -12.01 4.04 -12.59
C GLN A 144 -12.86 4.82 -13.60
N ASN A 145 -14.13 4.45 -13.75
CA ASN A 145 -15.09 5.06 -14.66
C ASN A 145 -16.33 5.55 -13.91
N GLY A 146 -16.30 6.81 -13.49
CA GLY A 146 -17.28 7.39 -12.58
C GLY A 146 -16.67 8.53 -11.76
N ASP A 147 -17.42 9.01 -10.77
CA ASP A 147 -16.97 10.09 -9.88
C ASP A 147 -16.75 9.57 -8.45
N ASN A 148 -15.78 10.15 -7.74
CA ASN A 148 -15.48 9.86 -6.32
C ASN A 148 -15.08 8.39 -6.04
N LEU A 149 -14.52 7.70 -7.03
CA LEU A 149 -14.05 6.32 -6.88
C LEU A 149 -12.72 6.30 -6.15
N LYS A 150 -12.55 5.30 -5.28
CA LYS A 150 -11.36 5.16 -4.45
C LYS A 150 -10.83 3.73 -4.48
N PHE A 151 -9.53 3.62 -4.75
CA PHE A 151 -8.77 2.41 -4.63
C PHE A 151 -7.49 2.66 -3.83
N GLU A 152 -7.22 1.80 -2.86
CA GLU A 152 -5.95 1.79 -2.14
C GLU A 152 -5.38 0.36 -2.08
N ARG A 153 -4.11 0.18 -2.43
CA ARG A 153 -3.36 -1.06 -2.17
C ARG A 153 -2.13 -0.77 -1.33
N PHE A 154 -1.92 -1.62 -0.32
CA PHE A 154 -0.76 -1.61 0.56
C PHE A 154 -0.14 -3.01 0.58
N GLY A 155 1.08 -3.12 0.06
CA GLY A 155 1.81 -4.37 -0.10
C GLY A 155 1.23 -5.26 -1.21
N SER A 156 1.84 -6.45 -1.36
CA SER A 156 1.43 -7.47 -2.32
C SER A 156 1.80 -8.85 -1.79
N ASN A 157 1.04 -9.87 -2.19
CA ASN A 157 1.38 -11.28 -1.98
C ASN A 157 1.02 -12.10 -3.23
N GLU A 158 1.13 -13.42 -3.17
CA GLU A 158 0.84 -14.31 -4.30
C GLU A 158 -0.56 -14.12 -4.92
N ILE A 159 -1.55 -13.67 -4.15
CA ILE A 159 -2.93 -13.46 -4.61
C ILE A 159 -3.10 -12.05 -5.20
N THR A 160 -2.43 -11.05 -4.62
CA THR A 160 -2.70 -9.62 -4.89
C THR A 160 -1.61 -8.90 -5.68
N LYS A 161 -0.49 -9.59 -5.99
CA LYS A 161 0.62 -9.03 -6.77
C LYS A 161 0.22 -8.67 -8.20
N ASN A 162 -0.75 -9.37 -8.79
CA ASN A 162 -1.32 -9.05 -10.09
C ASN A 162 -2.81 -8.84 -9.93
N ILE A 163 -3.30 -7.65 -10.27
CA ILE A 163 -4.73 -7.33 -10.16
C ILE A 163 -5.16 -6.55 -11.39
N LYS A 164 -6.30 -6.97 -11.96
CA LYS A 164 -7.00 -6.26 -13.02
C LYS A 164 -8.50 -6.17 -12.73
N PHE A 165 -9.06 -4.97 -12.83
CA PHE A 165 -10.48 -4.71 -12.64
C PHE A 165 -10.90 -3.29 -13.07
N THR A 166 -12.21 -3.06 -13.13
CA THR A 166 -12.82 -1.75 -13.39
C THR A 166 -13.71 -1.37 -12.21
N GLN A 167 -13.53 -0.17 -11.66
CA GLN A 167 -14.50 0.46 -10.77
C GLN A 167 -15.46 1.35 -11.57
N THR A 168 -16.73 1.32 -11.19
CA THR A 168 -17.81 2.19 -11.70
C THR A 168 -18.48 2.90 -10.54
N ASP A 169 -19.43 3.80 -10.79
CA ASP A 169 -20.20 4.50 -9.71
C ASP A 169 -20.89 3.55 -8.72
N ALA A 170 -21.20 2.32 -9.14
CA ALA A 170 -21.78 1.29 -8.27
C ALA A 170 -20.73 0.52 -7.45
N SER A 171 -19.45 0.69 -7.75
CA SER A 171 -18.37 0.01 -7.06
C SER A 171 -18.10 0.63 -5.69
N PRO A 172 -17.87 -0.18 -4.64
CA PRO A 172 -17.46 0.35 -3.36
C PRO A 172 -16.05 0.95 -3.43
N THR A 173 -15.68 1.67 -2.38
CA THR A 173 -14.26 1.92 -2.10
C THR A 173 -13.56 0.58 -1.85
N ILE A 174 -12.46 0.35 -2.55
CA ILE A 174 -11.70 -0.89 -2.44
C ILE A 174 -10.37 -0.58 -1.74
N ILE A 175 -10.08 -1.32 -0.67
CA ILE A 175 -8.81 -1.22 0.05
C ILE A 175 -8.24 -2.62 0.20
N ILE A 176 -7.04 -2.83 -0.33
CA ILE A 176 -6.31 -4.10 -0.26
C ILE A 176 -5.11 -3.92 0.65
N ARG A 177 -4.97 -4.81 1.61
CA ARG A 177 -3.82 -4.89 2.51
C ARG A 177 -3.24 -6.29 2.40
N SER A 178 -2.01 -6.39 1.94
CA SER A 178 -1.32 -7.65 1.70
C SER A 178 0.10 -7.48 2.22
N PHE A 179 0.27 -7.77 3.50
CA PHE A 179 1.57 -7.80 4.15
C PHE A 179 1.98 -9.26 4.33
N GLU A 180 3.27 -9.54 4.17
CA GLU A 180 3.87 -10.83 4.51
C GLU A 180 4.25 -10.90 6.00
#